data_AF-A0A066UF25-F1
#
_entry.id   AF-A0A066UF25-F1
#
_cell.length_a   1.000
_cell.length_b   1.000
_cell.length_c   1.000
_cell.angle_alpha   90.00
_cell.angle_beta   90.00
_cell.angle_gamma   90.00
#
_symmetry.space_group_name_H-M   'P 1'
#
loop_
_entity.id
_entity.type
_entity.pdbx_description
1 polymer ?
#
loop_
_entity_poly.entity_id
_entity_poly.type
_entity_poly.pdbx_seq_one_letter_code
_entity_poly.pdbx_strand_id
1 'polypeptide(L)'
;MFTLPSRYIIYCLIMTALGFGAKSMMVNMGVHLAVSTFFGSMLASFLGVRFAQRFRLPPKALIVPSVICLMPGIPAYKAMVSMVQIGYFGFDMSLFVVMMSYFFETIFVISALVLGLSIPGILFYRRKPIV
;
A
#
# COMPACT_ATOMS: atom_id res chain seq x y z
N MET A 1 -4.86 -4.64 -20.82
CA MET A 1 -5.35 -3.37 -21.42
C MET A 1 -6.47 -2.82 -20.56
N PHE A 2 -6.22 -1.75 -19.79
CA PHE A 2 -7.24 -1.06 -18.98
C PHE A 2 -7.82 0.09 -19.80
N THR A 3 -8.89 -0.15 -20.56
CA THR A 3 -9.62 0.90 -21.27
C THR A 3 -10.56 1.62 -20.30
N LEU A 4 -10.02 2.51 -19.46
CA LEU A 4 -10.85 3.49 -18.75
C LEU A 4 -11.17 4.66 -19.70
N PRO A 5 -12.44 5.07 -19.84
CA PRO A 5 -12.76 6.31 -20.54
C PRO A 5 -12.03 7.48 -19.89
N SER A 6 -11.43 8.38 -20.69
CA SER A 6 -10.54 9.45 -20.22
C SER A 6 -11.14 10.31 -19.08
N ARG A 7 -12.47 10.44 -19.06
CA ARG A 7 -13.23 11.14 -18.01
C ARG A 7 -13.07 10.55 -16.60
N TYR A 8 -12.74 9.27 -16.48
CA TYR A 8 -12.61 8.58 -15.18
C TYR A 8 -11.18 8.57 -14.63
N ILE A 9 -10.19 8.98 -15.42
CA ILE A 9 -8.78 9.08 -14.99
C ILE A 9 -8.64 10.12 -13.87
N ILE A 10 -9.39 11.22 -13.93
CA ILE A 10 -9.38 12.26 -12.89
C ILE A 10 -9.82 11.71 -11.54
N TYR A 11 -10.86 10.87 -11.50
CA TYR A 11 -11.31 10.23 -10.25
C TYR A 11 -10.26 9.27 -9.69
N CYS A 12 -9.57 8.57 -10.58
CA CYS A 12 -8.45 7.71 -10.23
C CYS A 12 -7.31 8.51 -9.59
N LEU A 13 -6.96 9.67 -10.17
CA LEU A 13 -5.93 10.56 -9.66
C LEU A 13 -6.28 11.14 -8.30
N ILE A 14 -7.54 11.55 -8.10
CA ILE A 14 -8.04 12.04 -6.80
C ILE A 14 -7.93 10.97 -5.72
N MET A 15 -8.27 9.71 -6.04
CA MET A 15 -8.10 8.61 -5.09
C MET A 15 -6.65 8.36 -4.71
N THR A 16 -5.76 8.35 -5.69
CA THR A 16 -4.33 8.15 -5.46
C THR A 16 -3.76 9.30 -4.63
N ALA A 17 -4.15 10.54 -4.94
CA ALA A 17 -3.77 11.73 -4.17
C ALA A 17 -4.28 11.65 -2.72
N LEU A 18 -5.51 11.18 -2.49
CA LEU A 18 -6.06 11.00 -1.14
C LEU A 18 -5.34 9.89 -0.37
N GLY A 19 -5.09 8.74 -0.99
CA GLY A 19 -4.38 7.62 -0.35
C GLY A 19 -2.94 7.98 0.01
N PHE A 20 -2.22 8.60 -0.93
CA PHE A 20 -0.85 9.06 -0.70
C PHE A 20 -0.81 10.24 0.27
N GLY A 21 -1.76 11.17 0.17
CA GLY A 21 -1.91 12.31 1.06
C GLY A 21 -2.15 11.89 2.51
N ALA A 22 -3.06 10.93 2.75
CA ALA A 22 -3.30 10.38 4.08
C ALA A 22 -2.04 9.76 4.69
N LYS A 23 -1.31 8.94 3.90
CA LYS A 23 -0.01 8.40 4.33
C LYS A 23 0.97 9.52 4.65
N SER A 24 1.12 10.50 3.75
CA SER A 24 2.09 11.59 3.89
C SER A 24 1.81 12.47 5.10
N MET A 25 0.53 12.76 5.40
CA MET A 25 0.15 13.51 6.58
C MET A 25 0.47 12.75 7.87
N MET A 26 0.17 11.44 7.94
CA MET A 26 0.48 10.64 9.14
C MET A 26 1.99 10.48 9.36
N VAL A 27 2.77 10.35 8.29
CA VAL A 27 4.25 10.34 8.39
C VAL A 27 4.78 11.67 8.91
N ASN A 28 4.24 12.81 8.44
CA ASN A 28 4.64 14.14 8.95
C ASN A 28 4.28 14.35 10.43
N MET A 29 3.26 13.65 10.94
CA MET A 29 2.89 13.66 12.36
C MET A 29 3.75 12.71 13.22
N GLY A 30 4.76 12.05 12.64
CA GLY A 30 5.65 11.13 13.36
C GLY A 30 5.04 9.75 13.64
N VAL A 31 3.95 9.38 12.96
CA VAL A 31 3.33 8.06 13.11
C VAL A 31 4.17 6.99 12.41
N HIS A 32 4.31 5.82 13.05
CA HIS A 32 5.05 4.68 12.54
C HIS A 32 4.62 4.32 11.10
N LEU A 33 5.59 4.06 10.22
CA LEU A 33 5.35 3.86 8.78
C LEU A 33 4.28 2.80 8.50
N ALA A 34 4.29 1.69 9.25
CA ALA A 34 3.33 0.60 9.08
C ALA A 34 1.87 1.05 9.32
N VAL A 35 1.64 1.84 10.37
CA VAL A 35 0.31 2.33 10.73
C VAL A 35 -0.16 3.37 9.70
N SER A 36 0.74 4.27 9.28
CA SER A 36 0.46 5.26 8.23
C SER A 36 0.07 4.59 6.91
N THR A 37 0.75 3.51 6.51
CA THR A 37 0.39 2.74 5.30
C THR A 37 -0.90 1.95 5.45
N PHE A 38 -1.21 1.44 6.64
CA PHE A 38 -2.47 0.75 6.91
C PHE A 38 -3.67 1.68 6.70
N PHE A 39 -3.65 2.85 7.33
CA PHE A 39 -4.73 3.83 7.19
C PHE A 39 -4.80 4.41 5.78
N GLY A 40 -3.66 4.70 5.15
CA GLY A 40 -3.61 5.17 3.77
C GLY A 40 -4.20 4.17 2.78
N SER A 41 -3.84 2.89 2.89
CA SER A 41 -4.37 1.83 2.02
C SER A 41 -5.83 1.53 2.30
N MET A 42 -6.26 1.55 3.56
CA MET A 42 -7.66 1.34 3.96
C MET A 42 -8.56 2.45 3.42
N LEU A 43 -8.18 3.72 3.58
CA LEU A 43 -8.93 4.85 3.02
C LEU A 43 -9.01 4.76 1.50
N ALA A 44 -7.86 4.60 0.83
CA ALA A 44 -7.79 4.49 -0.63
C ALA A 44 -8.66 3.34 -1.17
N SER A 45 -8.68 2.20 -0.47
CA SER A 45 -9.42 1.02 -0.90
C SER A 45 -10.92 1.14 -0.62
N PHE A 46 -11.32 1.76 0.51
CA PHE A 46 -12.73 2.00 0.83
C PHE A 46 -13.36 2.99 -0.13
N LEU A 47 -12.66 4.11 -0.41
CA LEU A 47 -13.03 5.06 -1.45
C LEU A 47 -13.06 4.34 -2.81
N GLY A 48 -12.02 3.59 -3.14
CA GLY A 48 -11.86 2.73 -4.32
C GLY A 48 -13.12 1.96 -4.68
N VAL A 49 -13.59 1.16 -3.74
CA VAL A 49 -14.76 0.30 -3.92
C VAL A 49 -16.06 1.11 -3.99
N ARG A 50 -16.21 2.16 -3.17
CA ARG A 50 -17.45 2.97 -3.14
C ARG A 50 -17.67 3.74 -4.44
N PHE A 51 -16.63 4.30 -5.04
CA PHE A 51 -16.72 4.90 -6.37
C PHE A 51 -16.89 3.84 -7.47
N ALA A 52 -16.20 2.71 -7.39
CA ALA A 52 -16.37 1.64 -8.38
C ALA A 52 -17.84 1.15 -8.45
N GLN A 53 -18.51 1.02 -7.31
CA GLN A 53 -19.94 0.71 -7.25
C GLN A 53 -20.82 1.82 -7.83
N ARG A 54 -20.53 3.09 -7.51
CA ARG A 54 -21.31 4.23 -8.00
C ARG A 54 -21.21 4.43 -9.51
N PHE A 55 -20.03 4.17 -10.09
CA PHE A 55 -19.74 4.39 -11.51
C PHE A 55 -19.77 3.11 -12.37
N ARG A 56 -20.12 1.95 -11.79
CA ARG A 56 -20.11 0.61 -12.43
C ARG A 56 -18.81 0.29 -13.17
N LEU A 57 -17.68 0.78 -12.65
CA LEU A 57 -16.35 0.52 -13.20
C LEU A 57 -15.73 -0.71 -12.52
N PRO A 58 -14.85 -1.46 -13.21
CA PRO A 58 -14.11 -2.55 -12.59
C PRO A 58 -13.22 -1.98 -11.46
N PRO A 59 -13.43 -2.36 -10.18
CA PRO A 59 -12.72 -1.77 -9.03
C PRO A 59 -11.20 -1.90 -9.13
N LYS A 60 -10.76 -3.02 -9.73
CA LYS A 60 -9.35 -3.31 -10.03
C LYS A 60 -8.65 -2.18 -10.80
N ALA A 61 -9.35 -1.46 -11.66
CA ALA A 61 -8.74 -0.42 -12.47
C ALA A 61 -8.52 0.90 -11.69
N LEU A 62 -9.33 1.16 -10.65
CA LEU A 62 -9.24 2.36 -9.82
C LEU A 62 -8.24 2.21 -8.67
N ILE A 63 -8.13 1.01 -8.09
CA ILE A 63 -7.34 0.78 -6.88
C ILE A 63 -5.84 0.58 -7.20
N VAL A 64 -5.51 -0.05 -8.33
CA VAL A 64 -4.12 -0.37 -8.73
C VAL A 64 -3.15 0.83 -8.67
N PRO A 65 -3.45 2.00 -9.27
CA PRO A 65 -2.52 3.14 -9.21
C PRO A 65 -2.28 3.65 -7.79
N SER A 66 -3.30 3.64 -6.92
CA SER A 66 -3.14 3.99 -5.51
C SER A 66 -2.25 3.01 -4.76
N VAL A 67 -2.33 1.71 -5.06
CA VAL A 67 -1.47 0.67 -4.46
C VAL A 67 -0.01 0.86 -4.86
N ILE A 68 0.25 1.18 -6.13
CA ILE A 68 1.61 1.41 -6.63
C ILE A 68 2.27 2.58 -5.87
N CYS A 69 1.55 3.68 -5.64
CA CYS A 69 2.08 4.82 -4.88
C CYS A 69 2.30 4.54 -3.39
N LEU A 70 1.56 3.58 -2.82
CA LEU A 70 1.67 3.24 -1.39
C LEU A 70 2.78 2.21 -1.11
N MET A 71 3.30 1.53 -2.13
CA MET A 71 4.28 0.45 -1.97
C MET A 71 5.58 0.93 -1.29
N PRO A 72 6.03 0.28 -0.20
CA PRO A 72 7.24 0.68 0.53
C PRO A 72 8.52 0.16 -0.14
N GLY A 73 9.01 0.85 -1.17
CA GLY A 73 10.21 0.42 -1.91
C GLY A 73 11.54 0.65 -1.18
N ILE A 74 11.69 1.78 -0.50
CA ILE A 74 12.96 2.20 0.12
C ILE A 74 13.42 1.27 1.26
N PRO A 75 12.59 0.93 2.27
CA PRO A 75 13.04 0.06 3.37
C PRO A 75 13.36 -1.36 2.86
N ALA A 76 12.58 -1.86 1.90
CA ALA A 76 12.82 -3.16 1.27
C ALA A 76 14.17 -3.19 0.54
N TYR A 77 14.45 -2.14 -0.23
CA TYR A 77 15.71 -2.00 -0.96
C TYR A 77 16.91 -1.89 -0.02
N LYS A 78 16.79 -1.13 1.07
CA LYS A 78 17.85 -1.03 2.10
C LYS A 78 18.14 -2.37 2.75
N ALA A 79 17.11 -3.15 3.11
CA ALA A 79 17.28 -4.50 3.64
C ALA A 79 18.03 -5.40 2.64
N MET A 80 17.63 -5.39 1.37
CA MET A 80 18.29 -6.17 0.31
C MET A 80 19.76 -5.75 0.13
N VAL A 81 20.07 -4.46 0.05
CA VAL A 81 21.45 -3.97 -0.11
C VAL A 81 22.31 -4.36 1.08
N SER A 82 21.81 -4.23 2.31
CA SER A 82 22.56 -4.62 3.50
C SER A 82 22.86 -6.13 3.54
N MET A 83 21.94 -6.97 3.07
CA MET A 83 22.17 -8.40 2.90
C MET A 83 23.28 -8.69 1.88
N VAL A 84 23.28 -7.99 0.74
CA VAL A 84 24.32 -8.14 -0.29
C VAL A 84 25.68 -7.67 0.25
N GLN A 85 25.72 -6.56 1.00
CA GLN A 85 26.95 -6.05 1.60
C GLN A 85 27.59 -7.04 2.58
N ILE A 86 26.80 -7.72 3.41
CA ILE A 86 27.29 -8.77 4.32
C ILE A 86 27.91 -9.94 3.51
N GLY A 87 27.32 -10.28 2.37
CA GLY A 87 27.84 -11.33 1.47
C GLY A 87 29.17 -10.96 0.80
N TYR A 88 29.38 -9.69 0.45
CA TYR A 88 30.59 -9.24 -0.26
C TYR A 88 31.74 -8.81 0.67
N PHE A 89 31.44 -8.08 1.74
CA PHE A 89 32.46 -7.44 2.60
C PHE A 89 32.78 -8.24 3.88
N GLY A 90 32.08 -9.36 4.10
CA GLY A 90 32.22 -10.18 5.30
C GLY A 90 31.19 -9.84 6.38
N PHE A 91 31.07 -10.73 7.36
CA PHE A 91 30.07 -10.60 8.42
C PHE A 91 30.44 -9.50 9.41
N ASP A 92 29.65 -8.43 9.43
CA ASP A 92 29.73 -7.36 10.41
C ASP A 92 28.42 -7.29 11.21
N MET A 93 28.53 -7.27 12.54
CA MET A 93 27.37 -7.33 13.43
C MET A 93 26.50 -6.07 13.33
N SER A 94 27.09 -4.91 13.02
CA SER A 94 26.33 -3.67 12.85
C SER A 94 25.48 -3.68 11.58
N LEU A 95 26.03 -4.17 10.46
CA LEU A 95 25.28 -4.33 9.22
C LEU A 95 24.15 -5.37 9.37
N PHE A 96 24.39 -6.44 10.13
CA PHE A 96 23.37 -7.46 10.39
C PHE A 96 22.16 -6.91 11.15
N VAL A 97 22.39 -6.09 12.18
CA VAL A 97 21.31 -5.43 12.93
C VAL A 97 20.52 -4.47 12.03
N VAL A 98 21.21 -3.68 11.20
CA VAL A 98 20.57 -2.78 10.24
C VAL A 98 19.72 -3.56 9.24
N MET A 99 20.24 -4.66 8.69
CA MET A 99 19.50 -5.55 7.79
C MET A 99 18.21 -6.06 8.43
N MET A 100 18.30 -6.58 9.67
CA MET A 100 17.12 -7.08 10.38
C MET A 100 16.09 -5.99 10.66
N SER A 101 16.54 -4.80 11.07
CA SER A 101 15.62 -3.69 11.35
C SER A 101 14.76 -3.31 10.13
N TYR A 102 15.39 -3.10 8.97
CA TYR A 102 14.69 -2.79 7.73
C TYR A 102 13.87 -3.96 7.21
N PHE A 103 14.31 -5.20 7.44
CA PHE A 103 13.57 -6.40 7.05
C PHE A 103 12.25 -6.50 7.82
N PHE A 104 12.27 -6.38 9.15
CA PHE A 104 11.06 -6.37 9.97
C PHE A 104 10.16 -5.19 9.62
N GLU A 105 10.72 -3.99 9.49
CA GLU A 105 9.94 -2.81 9.09
C GLU A 105 9.23 -3.03 7.75
N THR A 106 9.93 -3.60 6.77
CA THR A 106 9.35 -3.91 5.46
C THR A 106 8.20 -4.92 5.57
N ILE A 107 8.37 -6.00 6.32
CA ILE A 107 7.31 -7.02 6.52
C ILE A 107 6.08 -6.41 7.21
N PHE A 108 6.29 -5.60 8.25
CA PHE A 108 5.20 -4.91 8.94
C PHE A 108 4.45 -3.94 8.01
N VAL A 109 5.16 -3.20 7.17
CA VAL A 109 4.53 -2.25 6.24
C VAL A 109 3.79 -2.98 5.11
N ILE A 110 4.36 -4.04 4.55
CA ILE A 110 3.71 -4.84 3.50
C ILE A 110 2.46 -5.54 4.06
N SER A 111 2.55 -6.17 5.23
CA SER A 111 1.38 -6.81 5.86
C SER A 111 0.29 -5.79 6.17
N ALA A 112 0.63 -4.63 6.74
CA ALA A 112 -0.31 -3.52 6.94
C ALA A 112 -0.98 -3.07 5.64
N LEU A 113 -0.21 -2.92 4.55
CA LEU A 113 -0.73 -2.54 3.25
C LEU A 113 -1.72 -3.58 2.70
N VAL A 114 -1.37 -4.87 2.74
CA VAL A 114 -2.22 -5.98 2.26
C VAL A 114 -3.50 -6.11 3.10
N LEU A 115 -3.41 -5.95 4.42
CA LEU A 115 -4.56 -5.97 5.31
C LEU A 115 -5.51 -4.81 5.01
N GLY A 116 -5.01 -3.58 4.88
CA GLY A 116 -5.84 -2.43 4.54
C GLY A 116 -6.53 -2.54 3.17
N LEU A 117 -5.87 -3.18 2.20
CA LEU A 117 -6.46 -3.49 0.89
C LEU A 117 -7.55 -4.57 0.93
N SER A 118 -7.41 -5.55 1.84
CA SER A 118 -8.32 -6.71 1.90
C SER A 118 -9.66 -6.38 2.56
N ILE A 119 -9.70 -5.40 3.48
CA ILE A 119 -10.91 -5.02 4.23
C ILE A 119 -12.12 -4.70 3.33
N PRO A 120 -12.02 -3.81 2.31
CA PRO A 120 -13.18 -3.49 1.48
C PRO A 120 -13.56 -4.64 0.53
N GLY A 121 -12.62 -5.51 0.16
CA GLY A 121 -12.93 -6.73 -0.57
C GLY A 121 -13.86 -7.66 0.23
N ILE A 122 -13.57 -7.84 1.52
CA ILE A 122 -14.38 -8.68 2.42
C ILE A 122 -15.74 -8.01 2.71
N LEU A 123 -15.76 -6.69 2.93
CA LEU A 123 -16.99 -5.96 3.31
C LEU A 123 -17.99 -5.85 2.16
N PHE A 124 -17.53 -5.59 0.93
CA PHE A 124 -18.42 -5.30 -0.21
C PHE A 124 -18.65 -6.49 -1.15
N TYR A 125 -17.79 -7.51 -1.14
CA TYR A 125 -17.97 -8.71 -1.98
C TYR A 125 -18.73 -9.84 -1.25
N ARG A 126 -19.61 -9.49 -0.29
CA ARG A 126 -20.63 -10.42 0.21
C ARG A 126 -21.73 -10.59 -0.84
N ARG A 127 -21.51 -11.51 -1.78
CA ARG A 127 -22.34 -11.78 -2.97
C ARG A 127 -23.42 -12.87 -2.77
N LYS A 128 -23.79 -13.24 -1.54
CA LYS A 128 -24.97 -14.10 -1.27
C LYS A 128 -25.69 -13.69 0.02
N PRO A 129 -26.97 -13.28 -0.03
CA PRO A 129 -27.85 -13.50 1.11
C PRO A 129 -28.03 -15.02 1.25
N ILE A 130 -27.86 -15.53 2.46
CA ILE A 130 -28.29 -16.89 2.84
C ILE A 130 -29.65 -16.72 3.50
N VAL A 131 -30.64 -16.26 2.73
CA VAL A 131 -32.05 -16.66 2.67
C VAL A 131 -32.70 -15.88 1.53
#